data_AF-A0A7U9SVX9-F1
#
_entry.id   AF-A0A7U9SVX9-F1
#
_cell.length_a   1.000
_cell.length_b   1.000
_cell.length_c   1.000
_cell.angle_alpha   90.00
_cell.angle_beta   90.00
_cell.angle_gamma   90.00
#
_symmetry.space_group_name_H-M   'P 1'
#
loop_
_entity.id
_entity.type
_entity.pdbx_description
1 polymer ?
#
loop_
_entity_poly.entity_id
_entity_poly.type
_entity_poly.pdbx_seq_one_letter_code
_entity_poly.pdbx_strand_id
1 'polypeptide(L)'
;MKRKISTFLFGLLFLTGFGILAYPTIADQWNTYRQSKLISNYDSVVNEMTEEDFEEAWTAARNYNQTFDKNSIRSDVFGISESEDMKATEYWKMLNAAGDGIMGYITIPKIRVRLSIYHGTDEDVLQTGVGHLNGTKLPVGGENNHSVLSAHRGLPSAKLFTDIDQLKKKDRFYLHILNEDLAYEVDQILPMVDKDDYDALEEALKIEEGQDYVTLFTCTPYGVNSHRLLVRGHRVPYDGELESTPVESMVQAIQNYYMLYLLLGLGVTVLAILTLGRIMKKKEKLAGAEEKAETDRNSDEGRQTETAGDGKPKETDESPRENKREPEKESEKKSKERKTRKREP
;
A
#
# COMPACT_ATOMS: atom_id res chain seq x y z
N MET A 1 -35.23 9.73 -16.51
CA MET A 1 -34.27 8.60 -16.44
C MET A 1 -32.80 9.04 -16.51
N LYS A 2 -32.40 9.89 -17.45
CA LYS A 2 -31.00 10.35 -17.62
C LYS A 2 -30.33 10.91 -16.34
N ARG A 3 -31.04 11.70 -15.52
CA ARG A 3 -30.53 12.22 -14.23
C ARG A 3 -30.17 11.13 -13.22
N LYS A 4 -31.02 10.10 -13.06
CA LYS A 4 -30.79 8.99 -12.13
C LYS A 4 -29.62 8.10 -12.57
N ILE A 5 -29.45 7.90 -13.87
CA ILE A 5 -28.33 7.15 -14.45
C ILE A 5 -27.01 7.91 -14.25
N SER A 6 -27.00 9.23 -14.47
CA SER A 6 -25.82 10.06 -14.23
C SER A 6 -25.39 10.04 -12.76
N THR A 7 -26.33 10.21 -11.81
CA THR A 7 -26.01 10.12 -10.37
C THR A 7 -25.47 8.75 -9.97
N PHE A 8 -26.01 7.67 -10.53
CA PHE A 8 -25.49 6.33 -10.31
C PHE A 8 -24.06 6.17 -10.87
N LEU A 9 -23.81 6.66 -12.09
CA LEU A 9 -22.49 6.61 -12.72
C LEU A 9 -21.44 7.41 -11.93
N PHE A 10 -21.80 8.59 -11.43
CA PHE A 10 -20.94 9.40 -10.55
C PHE A 10 -20.66 8.70 -9.22
N GLY A 11 -21.67 8.07 -8.61
CA GLY A 11 -21.49 7.29 -7.39
C GLY A 11 -20.54 6.11 -7.60
N LEU A 12 -20.67 5.40 -8.73
CA LEU A 12 -19.77 4.30 -9.09
C LEU A 12 -18.32 4.80 -9.28
N LEU A 13 -18.13 5.89 -10.03
CA LEU A 13 -16.81 6.49 -10.24
C LEU A 13 -16.15 6.90 -8.91
N PHE A 14 -16.93 7.50 -8.00
CA PHE A 14 -16.45 7.88 -6.67
C PHE A 14 -16.06 6.64 -5.85
N LEU A 15 -16.89 5.60 -5.81
CA LEU A 15 -16.59 4.37 -5.07
C LEU A 15 -15.35 3.67 -5.61
N THR A 16 -15.18 3.64 -6.93
CA THR A 16 -13.97 3.10 -7.56
C THR A 16 -12.74 3.93 -7.17
N GLY A 17 -12.81 5.26 -7.28
CA GLY A 17 -11.71 6.14 -6.90
C GLY A 17 -11.34 6.03 -5.41
N PHE A 18 -12.34 5.99 -4.54
CA PHE A 18 -12.14 5.75 -3.11
C PHE A 18 -11.52 4.39 -2.83
N GLY A 19 -12.00 3.33 -3.51
CA GLY A 19 -11.45 1.98 -3.37
C GLY A 19 -9.97 1.92 -3.74
N ILE A 20 -9.57 2.60 -4.82
CA ILE A 20 -8.15 2.69 -5.23
C ILE A 20 -7.31 3.40 -4.17
N LEU A 21 -7.81 4.51 -3.60
CA LEU A 21 -7.08 5.27 -2.57
C LEU A 21 -7.02 4.52 -1.22
N ALA A 22 -8.08 3.80 -0.87
CA ALA A 22 -8.14 3.04 0.39
C ALA A 22 -7.38 1.71 0.31
N TYR A 23 -7.19 1.15 -0.89
CA TYR A 23 -6.59 -0.17 -1.09
C TYR A 23 -5.24 -0.34 -0.38
N PRO A 24 -4.24 0.57 -0.52
CA PRO A 24 -2.95 0.35 0.13
C PRO A 24 -3.03 0.28 1.65
N THR A 25 -3.91 1.09 2.25
CA THR A 25 -4.10 1.09 3.72
C THR A 25 -4.76 -0.20 4.17
N ILE A 26 -5.81 -0.65 3.47
CA ILE A 26 -6.53 -1.89 3.80
C ILE A 26 -5.62 -3.11 3.59
N ALA A 27 -4.87 -3.14 2.50
CA ALA A 27 -3.97 -4.24 2.18
C ALA A 27 -2.81 -4.33 3.19
N ASP A 28 -2.23 -3.21 3.60
CA ASP A 28 -1.16 -3.17 4.60
C ASP A 28 -1.64 -3.67 5.97
N GLN A 29 -2.86 -3.28 6.38
CA GLN A 29 -3.47 -3.80 7.59
C GLN A 29 -3.74 -5.30 7.52
N TRP A 30 -4.25 -5.78 6.39
CA TRP A 30 -4.45 -7.21 6.18
C TRP A 30 -3.13 -7.98 6.27
N ASN A 31 -2.06 -7.44 5.67
CA ASN A 31 -0.73 -8.03 5.75
C ASN A 31 -0.17 -8.00 7.17
N THR A 32 -0.38 -6.93 7.93
CA THR A 32 -0.01 -6.86 9.35
C THR A 32 -0.74 -7.93 10.17
N TYR A 33 -2.04 -8.12 9.92
CA TYR A 33 -2.81 -9.19 10.57
C TYR A 33 -2.27 -10.59 10.21
N ARG A 34 -1.98 -10.83 8.92
CA ARG A 34 -1.39 -12.09 8.47
C ARG A 34 -0.03 -12.33 9.13
N GLN A 35 0.82 -11.32 9.21
CA GLN A 35 2.13 -11.37 9.87
C GLN A 35 1.98 -11.73 11.34
N SER A 36 1.05 -11.12 12.07
CA SER A 36 0.76 -11.52 13.46
C SER A 36 0.34 -12.98 13.58
N LYS A 37 -0.41 -13.52 12.61
CA LYS A 37 -0.81 -14.94 12.62
C LYS A 37 0.35 -15.89 12.33
N LEU A 38 1.21 -15.54 11.37
CA LEU A 38 2.42 -16.30 11.04
C LEU A 38 3.37 -16.36 12.22
N ILE A 39 3.64 -15.21 12.84
CA ILE A 39 4.51 -15.15 14.01
C ILE A 39 3.88 -15.87 15.20
N SER A 40 2.57 -15.74 15.42
CA SER A 40 1.90 -16.51 16.48
C SER A 40 1.96 -18.03 16.26
N ASN A 41 1.95 -18.50 15.01
CA ASN A 41 2.13 -19.92 14.68
C ASN A 41 3.55 -20.37 15.00
N TYR A 42 4.54 -19.59 14.56
CA TYR A 42 5.95 -19.80 14.89
C TYR A 42 6.16 -19.86 16.41
N ASP A 43 5.67 -18.86 17.15
CA ASP A 43 5.77 -18.80 18.61
C ASP A 43 5.10 -20.02 19.26
N SER A 44 3.97 -20.49 18.73
CA SER A 44 3.28 -21.68 19.27
C SER A 44 4.11 -22.95 19.11
N VAL A 45 4.78 -23.14 17.96
CA VAL A 45 5.68 -24.27 17.74
C VAL A 45 6.92 -24.17 18.62
N VAL A 46 7.55 -22.99 18.68
CA VAL A 46 8.75 -22.75 19.49
C VAL A 46 8.48 -22.95 20.98
N ASN A 47 7.31 -22.54 21.49
CA ASN A 47 6.94 -22.71 22.90
C ASN A 47 6.72 -24.18 23.32
N GLU A 48 6.53 -25.09 22.37
CA GLU A 48 6.41 -26.53 22.62
C GLU A 48 7.76 -27.27 22.55
N MET A 49 8.82 -26.61 22.08
CA MET A 49 10.17 -27.17 21.98
C MET A 49 10.85 -27.29 23.35
N THR A 50 11.72 -28.29 23.48
CA THR A 50 12.55 -28.52 24.67
C THR A 50 13.91 -27.86 24.54
N GLU A 51 14.65 -27.77 25.65
CA GLU A 51 16.04 -27.27 25.65
C GLU A 51 16.95 -28.11 24.75
N GLU A 52 16.71 -29.42 24.66
CA GLU A 52 17.47 -30.33 23.78
C GLU A 52 17.20 -30.01 22.30
N ASP A 53 15.94 -29.72 21.94
CA ASP A 53 15.58 -29.31 20.57
C ASP A 53 16.23 -27.97 20.19
N PHE A 54 16.32 -27.03 21.14
CA PHE A 54 17.00 -25.75 20.90
C PHE A 54 18.50 -25.94 20.68
N GLU A 55 19.18 -26.68 21.55
CA GLU A 55 20.61 -26.95 21.41
C GLU A 55 20.93 -27.68 20.10
N GLU A 56 20.11 -28.64 19.69
CA GLU A 56 20.24 -29.30 18.40
C GLU A 56 20.10 -28.31 17.23
N ALA A 57 19.05 -27.49 17.24
CA ALA A 57 18.79 -26.52 16.18
C ALA A 57 19.87 -25.42 16.08
N TRP A 58 20.33 -24.90 17.22
CA TRP A 58 21.42 -23.92 17.28
C TRP A 58 22.74 -24.51 16.80
N THR A 59 23.06 -25.74 17.24
CA THR A 59 24.28 -26.44 16.82
C THR A 59 24.26 -26.70 15.32
N ALA A 60 23.14 -27.19 14.78
CA ALA A 60 22.98 -27.42 13.35
C ALA A 60 23.17 -26.14 12.53
N ALA A 61 22.52 -25.04 12.93
CA ALA A 61 22.62 -23.77 12.22
C ALA A 61 24.01 -23.12 12.32
N ARG A 62 24.68 -23.21 13.47
CA ARG A 62 26.07 -22.74 13.63
C ARG A 62 27.05 -23.58 12.82
N ASN A 63 26.88 -24.90 12.80
CA ASN A 63 27.69 -25.79 11.96
C ASN A 63 27.46 -25.52 10.48
N TYR A 64 26.22 -25.27 10.07
CA TYR A 64 25.91 -24.85 8.70
C TYR A 64 26.65 -23.56 8.34
N ASN A 65 26.65 -22.56 9.23
CA ASN A 65 27.41 -21.33 9.02
C ASN A 65 28.92 -21.59 8.87
N GLN A 66 29.49 -22.66 9.45
CA GLN A 66 30.90 -23.00 9.30
C GLN A 66 31.23 -23.69 7.96
N THR A 67 30.23 -24.03 7.13
CA THR A 67 30.46 -24.74 5.86
C THR A 67 31.08 -23.85 4.77
N PHE A 68 31.04 -22.53 4.93
CA PHE A 68 31.64 -21.56 3.99
C PHE A 68 32.20 -20.33 4.72
N ASP A 69 33.32 -19.79 4.23
CA ASP A 69 34.00 -18.64 4.86
C ASP A 69 33.64 -17.29 4.23
N LYS A 70 32.97 -17.29 3.08
CA LYS A 70 32.62 -16.09 2.31
C LYS A 70 31.17 -16.11 1.91
N ASN A 71 30.50 -14.97 2.12
CA ASN A 71 29.19 -14.75 1.52
C ASN A 71 29.32 -14.73 0.00
N SER A 72 28.33 -15.29 -0.70
CA SER A 72 28.22 -15.15 -2.15
C SER A 72 26.81 -14.72 -2.50
N ILE A 73 26.75 -13.58 -3.19
CA ILE A 73 25.51 -12.92 -3.60
C ILE A 73 25.18 -13.14 -5.09
N ARG A 74 26.14 -13.68 -5.85
CA ARG A 74 26.05 -13.86 -7.31
C ARG A 74 25.53 -15.23 -7.70
N SER A 75 25.64 -16.19 -6.81
CA SER A 75 25.10 -17.53 -6.93
C SER A 75 24.60 -17.95 -5.57
N ASP A 76 23.39 -18.48 -5.54
CA ASP A 76 22.99 -19.43 -4.53
C ASP A 76 24.15 -20.43 -4.33
N VAL A 77 24.87 -20.32 -3.20
CA VAL A 77 26.13 -21.04 -2.94
C VAL A 77 25.93 -22.56 -2.97
N PHE A 78 24.68 -22.99 -2.90
CA PHE A 78 24.27 -24.39 -2.94
C PHE A 78 23.63 -24.80 -4.26
N GLY A 79 23.74 -23.98 -5.31
CA GLY A 79 23.39 -24.40 -6.65
C GLY A 79 21.89 -24.60 -6.86
N ILE A 80 21.04 -23.81 -6.21
CA ILE A 80 19.63 -23.70 -6.59
C ILE A 80 19.58 -23.03 -7.97
N SER A 81 19.79 -23.83 -9.01
CA SER A 81 19.20 -23.58 -10.31
C SER A 81 17.70 -23.39 -10.11
N GLU A 82 17.02 -22.57 -10.91
CA GLU A 82 15.55 -22.40 -10.87
C GLU A 82 14.78 -23.75 -10.97
N SER A 83 15.47 -24.88 -11.19
CA SER A 83 14.94 -26.24 -11.29
C SER A 83 15.09 -27.14 -10.06
N GLU A 84 15.80 -26.75 -8.99
CA GLU A 84 15.91 -27.58 -7.77
C GLU A 84 14.94 -27.13 -6.66
N ASP A 85 14.28 -28.09 -6.02
CA ASP A 85 13.33 -27.84 -4.93
C ASP A 85 14.09 -27.36 -3.68
N MET A 86 13.95 -26.06 -3.34
CA MET A 86 14.55 -25.46 -2.14
C MET A 86 14.27 -26.28 -0.88
N LYS A 87 13.11 -26.96 -0.80
CA LYS A 87 12.71 -27.75 0.37
C LYS A 87 13.55 -29.02 0.57
N ALA A 88 14.25 -29.47 -0.46
CA ALA A 88 15.14 -30.62 -0.40
C ALA A 88 16.56 -30.27 0.08
N THR A 89 16.89 -28.98 0.22
CA THR A 89 18.23 -28.51 0.58
C THR A 89 18.50 -28.61 2.09
N GLU A 90 19.78 -28.71 2.48
CA GLU A 90 20.17 -28.59 3.90
C GLU A 90 19.86 -27.20 4.45
N TYR A 91 19.97 -26.16 3.61
CA TYR A 91 19.61 -24.79 3.97
C TYR A 91 18.18 -24.69 4.50
N TRP A 92 17.20 -25.28 3.81
CA TRP A 92 15.78 -25.23 4.21
C TRP A 92 15.46 -25.94 5.54
N LYS A 93 16.30 -26.88 5.96
CA LYS A 93 16.14 -27.60 7.23
C LYS A 93 16.57 -26.76 8.43
N MET A 94 17.46 -25.79 8.22
CA MET A 94 18.01 -24.98 9.31
C MET A 94 16.95 -24.02 9.84
N LEU A 95 16.83 -23.88 11.17
CA LEU A 95 15.90 -22.93 11.81
C LEU A 95 14.42 -23.03 11.38
N ASN A 96 13.99 -24.16 10.80
CA ASN A 96 12.64 -24.30 10.23
C ASN A 96 11.74 -25.20 11.10
N ALA A 97 11.56 -24.81 12.37
CA ALA A 97 10.87 -25.64 13.36
C ALA A 97 9.43 -26.03 12.96
N ALA A 98 8.70 -25.13 12.29
CA ALA A 98 7.34 -25.37 11.84
C ALA A 98 7.26 -26.06 10.46
N GLY A 99 8.38 -26.22 9.75
CA GLY A 99 8.43 -26.76 8.39
C GLY A 99 7.79 -25.87 7.31
N ASP A 100 7.41 -24.64 7.65
CA ASP A 100 6.74 -23.67 6.77
C ASP A 100 7.71 -22.66 6.11
N GLY A 101 9.00 -22.78 6.41
CA GLY A 101 10.07 -21.95 5.87
C GLY A 101 10.37 -20.71 6.71
N ILE A 102 9.70 -20.49 7.85
CA ILE A 102 9.97 -19.36 8.74
C ILE A 102 11.13 -19.69 9.67
N MET A 103 12.19 -18.89 9.61
CA MET A 103 13.35 -18.95 10.52
C MET A 103 13.06 -18.29 11.88
N GLY A 104 12.20 -17.28 11.87
CA GLY A 104 11.95 -16.39 13.00
C GLY A 104 11.27 -15.11 12.55
N TYR A 105 11.47 -14.02 13.27
CA TYR A 105 10.94 -12.72 12.87
C TYR A 105 11.86 -11.57 13.26
N ILE A 106 11.76 -10.46 12.54
CA ILE A 106 12.49 -9.21 12.82
C ILE A 106 11.56 -8.17 13.41
N THR A 107 12.05 -7.46 14.43
CA THR A 107 11.40 -6.28 15.00
C THR A 107 12.30 -5.05 14.82
N ILE A 108 11.74 -3.95 14.31
CA ILE A 108 12.42 -2.64 14.20
C ILE A 108 11.52 -1.59 14.86
N PRO A 109 11.66 -1.32 16.17
CA PRO A 109 10.69 -0.52 16.93
C PRO A 109 10.48 0.88 16.37
N LYS A 110 11.57 1.56 15.96
CA LYS A 110 11.54 2.93 15.46
C LYS A 110 10.59 3.15 14.28
N ILE A 111 10.50 2.15 13.40
CA ILE A 111 9.63 2.19 12.21
C ILE A 111 8.46 1.21 12.31
N ARG A 112 8.28 0.58 13.48
CA ARG A 112 7.19 -0.36 13.80
C ARG A 112 7.08 -1.52 12.82
N VAL A 113 8.22 -2.04 12.41
CA VAL A 113 8.29 -3.26 11.60
C VAL A 113 8.27 -4.45 12.56
N ARG A 114 7.40 -5.41 12.27
CA ARG A 114 7.39 -6.75 12.86
C ARG A 114 7.01 -7.74 11.77
N LEU A 115 7.99 -8.46 11.23
CA LEU A 115 7.83 -9.30 10.03
C LEU A 115 8.52 -10.65 10.20
N SER A 116 7.88 -11.71 9.73
CA SER A 116 8.49 -13.04 9.63
C SER A 116 9.69 -13.03 8.67
N ILE A 117 10.72 -13.79 9.04
CA ILE A 117 11.91 -14.05 8.25
C ILE A 117 11.77 -15.45 7.66
N TYR A 118 11.77 -15.54 6.34
CA TYR A 118 11.67 -16.77 5.57
C TYR A 118 13.02 -17.19 5.00
N HIS A 119 13.14 -18.47 4.67
CA HIS A 119 14.18 -18.96 3.78
C HIS A 119 14.00 -18.43 2.37
N GLY A 120 15.09 -17.90 1.80
CA GLY A 120 15.17 -17.54 0.40
C GLY A 120 14.56 -16.17 0.11
N THR A 121 14.65 -15.76 -1.15
CA THR A 121 14.22 -14.44 -1.62
C THR A 121 13.34 -14.54 -2.85
N ASP A 122 12.56 -15.61 -2.94
CA ASP A 122 11.58 -15.81 -4.01
C ASP A 122 10.46 -14.77 -3.93
N GLU A 123 9.80 -14.51 -5.07
CA GLU A 123 8.83 -13.41 -5.17
C GLU A 123 7.63 -13.59 -4.23
N ASP A 124 7.17 -14.82 -4.01
CA ASP A 124 6.07 -15.12 -3.07
C ASP A 124 6.45 -14.83 -1.61
N VAL A 125 7.71 -15.07 -1.23
CA VAL A 125 8.29 -14.68 0.06
C VAL A 125 8.36 -13.15 0.16
N LEU A 126 8.99 -12.48 -0.80
CA LEU A 126 9.24 -11.04 -0.73
C LEU A 126 7.96 -10.19 -0.84
N GLN A 127 6.88 -10.72 -1.45
CA GLN A 127 5.56 -10.08 -1.44
C GLN A 127 4.91 -10.06 -0.06
N THR A 128 5.38 -10.89 0.86
CA THR A 128 4.66 -11.20 2.08
C THR A 128 5.43 -10.94 3.36
N GLY A 129 6.75 -11.06 3.35
CA GLY A 129 7.62 -10.88 4.53
C GLY A 129 9.07 -10.54 4.16
N VAL A 130 9.99 -10.91 5.05
CA VAL A 130 11.43 -10.76 4.88
C VAL A 130 12.01 -12.10 4.42
N GLY A 131 12.86 -12.09 3.41
CA GLY A 131 13.59 -13.26 2.94
C GLY A 131 15.04 -13.22 3.37
N HIS A 132 15.57 -14.32 3.88
CA HIS A 132 17.00 -14.49 4.10
C HIS A 132 17.70 -14.80 2.77
N LEU A 133 18.72 -14.04 2.42
CA LEU A 133 19.48 -14.22 1.18
C LEU A 133 20.34 -15.48 1.28
N ASN A 134 19.99 -16.50 0.49
CA ASN A 134 20.78 -17.72 0.40
C ASN A 134 22.20 -17.42 -0.10
N GLY A 135 23.19 -18.12 0.44
CA GLY A 135 24.61 -17.82 0.24
C GLY A 135 25.19 -16.80 1.22
N THR A 136 24.38 -16.30 2.16
CA THR A 136 24.84 -15.52 3.33
C THR A 136 24.69 -16.32 4.61
N LYS A 137 25.41 -15.94 5.67
CA LYS A 137 25.34 -16.66 6.96
C LYS A 137 23.92 -16.61 7.50
N LEU A 138 23.43 -17.73 8.04
CA LEU A 138 22.17 -17.79 8.76
C LEU A 138 22.15 -16.75 9.89
N PRO A 139 20.98 -16.22 10.25
CA PRO A 139 20.85 -15.14 11.22
C PRO A 139 21.06 -15.58 12.68
N VAL A 140 21.97 -16.52 12.95
CA VAL A 140 22.25 -17.06 14.30
C VAL A 140 23.29 -16.25 15.10
N GLY A 141 23.90 -15.25 14.47
CA GLY A 141 24.98 -14.46 15.06
C GLY A 141 26.29 -15.24 15.27
N GLY A 142 27.18 -14.66 16.08
CA GLY A 142 28.51 -15.20 16.37
C GLY A 142 29.61 -14.51 15.57
N GLU A 143 30.87 -14.75 15.94
CA GLU A 143 32.01 -14.16 15.23
C GLU A 143 32.09 -14.67 13.78
N ASN A 144 32.57 -13.80 12.88
CA ASN A 144 32.68 -14.07 11.44
C ASN A 144 31.31 -14.38 10.81
N ASN A 145 30.29 -13.65 11.26
CA ASN A 145 28.92 -13.78 10.79
C ASN A 145 28.50 -12.52 10.04
N HIS A 146 27.88 -12.69 8.87
CA HIS A 146 27.21 -11.60 8.17
C HIS A 146 25.98 -12.15 7.46
N SER A 147 24.81 -11.96 8.06
CA SER A 147 23.52 -12.37 7.48
C SER A 147 22.88 -11.23 6.70
N VAL A 148 22.18 -11.55 5.61
CA VAL A 148 21.49 -10.54 4.78
C VAL A 148 20.01 -10.85 4.70
N LEU A 149 19.21 -9.87 5.13
CA LEU A 149 17.76 -9.95 5.16
C LEU A 149 17.18 -8.99 4.13
N SER A 150 16.43 -9.51 3.17
CA SER A 150 15.87 -8.78 2.03
C SER A 150 14.36 -8.65 2.15
N ALA A 151 13.82 -7.48 1.82
CA ALA A 151 12.38 -7.32 1.61
C ALA A 151 12.09 -6.23 0.58
N HIS A 152 10.91 -6.30 -0.04
CA HIS A 152 10.47 -5.27 -0.98
C HIS A 152 10.30 -3.90 -0.32
N ARG A 153 10.39 -2.86 -1.16
CA ARG A 153 10.15 -1.47 -0.79
C ARG A 153 9.12 -0.86 -1.74
N GLY A 154 8.02 -0.38 -1.15
CA GLY A 154 6.95 0.30 -1.88
C GLY A 154 5.95 -0.61 -2.59
N LEU A 155 5.64 -1.78 -2.03
CA LEU A 155 4.50 -2.56 -2.54
C LEU A 155 3.19 -1.81 -2.24
N PRO A 156 2.23 -1.79 -3.18
CA PRO A 156 0.89 -1.29 -2.90
C PRO A 156 0.17 -2.08 -1.82
N SER A 157 0.55 -3.35 -1.63
CA SER A 157 -0.10 -4.29 -0.73
C SER A 157 0.48 -4.28 0.69
N ALA A 158 1.76 -3.96 0.89
CA ALA A 158 2.44 -4.07 2.19
C ALA A 158 3.60 -3.08 2.32
N LYS A 159 3.81 -2.53 3.52
CA LYS A 159 4.96 -1.65 3.77
C LYS A 159 6.30 -2.38 3.76
N LEU A 160 6.42 -3.54 4.39
CA LEU A 160 7.69 -4.29 4.47
C LEU A 160 8.88 -3.38 4.86
N PHE A 161 9.96 -3.34 4.07
CA PHE A 161 11.11 -2.46 4.28
C PHE A 161 10.98 -1.07 3.65
N THR A 162 9.75 -0.62 3.38
CA THR A 162 9.50 0.72 2.81
C THR A 162 10.17 1.85 3.60
N ASP A 163 10.19 1.74 4.93
CA ASP A 163 10.61 2.81 5.83
C ASP A 163 12.03 2.62 6.41
N ILE A 164 12.82 1.64 5.95
CA ILE A 164 14.17 1.42 6.49
C ILE A 164 15.15 2.57 6.17
N ASP A 165 14.82 3.44 5.22
CA ASP A 165 15.56 4.68 4.95
C ASP A 165 15.44 5.72 6.07
N GLN A 166 14.50 5.53 7.00
CA GLN A 166 14.36 6.37 8.20
C GLN A 166 15.31 5.96 9.33
N LEU A 167 15.97 4.81 9.19
CA LEU A 167 16.99 4.35 10.13
C LEU A 167 18.26 5.21 10.03
N LYS A 168 18.94 5.31 11.16
CA LYS A 168 20.15 6.09 11.40
C LYS A 168 21.09 5.24 12.24
N LYS A 169 22.37 5.61 12.24
CA LYS A 169 23.35 5.01 13.15
C LYS A 169 22.83 5.06 14.58
N LYS A 170 23.06 3.98 15.34
CA LYS A 170 22.57 3.73 16.70
C LYS A 170 21.10 3.34 16.85
N ASP A 171 20.31 3.35 15.77
CA ASP A 171 19.01 2.70 15.85
C ASP A 171 19.18 1.19 15.98
N ARG A 172 18.23 0.52 16.63
CA ARG A 172 18.29 -0.92 16.90
C ARG A 172 17.20 -1.69 16.17
N PHE A 173 17.54 -2.91 15.81
CA PHE A 173 16.62 -3.94 15.34
C PHE A 173 16.96 -5.27 16.00
N TYR A 174 15.99 -6.17 16.02
CA TYR A 174 16.05 -7.41 16.80
C TYR A 174 15.61 -8.57 15.94
N LEU A 175 16.36 -9.66 15.99
CA LEU A 175 15.98 -10.92 15.39
C LEU A 175 15.52 -11.87 16.50
N HIS A 176 14.32 -12.40 16.34
CA HIS A 176 13.71 -13.35 17.26
C HIS A 176 13.79 -14.72 16.61
N ILE A 177 14.68 -15.56 17.12
CA ILE A 177 15.00 -16.87 16.52
C ILE A 177 15.02 -17.89 17.64
N LEU A 178 14.14 -18.88 17.53
CA LEU A 178 13.92 -19.91 18.53
C LEU A 178 13.70 -19.27 19.91
N ASN A 179 14.52 -19.64 20.88
CA ASN A 179 14.49 -19.16 22.26
C ASN A 179 15.35 -17.90 22.50
N GLU A 180 15.93 -17.27 21.47
CA GLU A 180 16.87 -16.15 21.63
C GLU A 180 16.43 -14.87 20.92
N ASP A 181 16.74 -13.74 21.56
CA ASP A 181 16.60 -12.39 21.01
C ASP A 181 17.98 -11.82 20.68
N LEU A 182 18.25 -11.60 19.39
CA LEU A 182 19.52 -11.09 18.89
C LEU A 182 19.40 -9.60 18.56
N ALA A 183 20.01 -8.73 19.36
CA ALA A 183 19.99 -7.28 19.16
C ALA A 183 21.13 -6.80 18.25
N TYR A 184 20.80 -5.95 17.27
CA TYR A 184 21.76 -5.31 16.38
C TYR A 184 21.58 -3.80 16.38
N GLU A 185 22.70 -3.08 16.40
CA GLU A 185 22.73 -1.62 16.35
C GLU A 185 23.32 -1.14 15.02
N VAL A 186 22.61 -0.24 14.33
CA VAL A 186 23.01 0.27 13.01
C VAL A 186 24.34 1.01 13.08
N ASP A 187 25.32 0.58 12.31
CA ASP A 187 26.66 1.16 12.24
C ASP A 187 26.97 1.83 10.88
N GLN A 188 26.39 1.30 9.80
CA GLN A 188 26.62 1.71 8.43
C GLN A 188 25.31 1.74 7.61
N ILE A 189 25.20 2.76 6.76
CA ILE A 189 24.11 2.89 5.79
C ILE A 189 24.73 3.23 4.44
N LEU A 190 24.50 2.38 3.44
CA LEU A 190 24.87 2.62 2.05
C LEU A 190 23.57 2.90 1.27
N PRO A 191 23.23 4.18 0.99
CA PRO A 191 21.88 4.55 0.58
C PRO A 191 21.58 4.33 -0.91
N MET A 192 22.61 4.22 -1.75
CA MET A 192 22.48 4.08 -3.20
C MET A 192 23.65 3.27 -3.77
N VAL A 193 23.71 1.98 -3.48
CA VAL A 193 24.62 1.07 -4.18
C VAL A 193 23.98 0.69 -5.51
N ASP A 194 24.70 0.77 -6.63
CA ASP A 194 24.15 0.36 -7.92
C ASP A 194 23.76 -1.12 -7.85
N LYS A 195 22.56 -1.47 -8.33
CA LYS A 195 22.05 -2.84 -8.26
C LYS A 195 22.83 -3.81 -9.17
N ASP A 196 23.51 -3.27 -10.19
CA ASP A 196 24.29 -4.04 -11.17
C ASP A 196 25.81 -4.00 -10.85
N ASP A 197 26.22 -3.24 -9.83
CA ASP A 197 27.60 -3.21 -9.30
C ASP A 197 27.81 -4.31 -8.25
N TYR A 198 27.97 -5.53 -8.74
CA TYR A 198 28.17 -6.70 -7.90
C TYR A 198 29.43 -6.65 -7.05
N ASP A 199 30.49 -5.98 -7.51
CA ASP A 199 31.75 -5.92 -6.77
C ASP A 199 31.56 -5.02 -5.53
N ALA A 200 30.84 -3.89 -5.68
CA ALA A 200 30.44 -3.05 -4.54
C ALA A 200 29.48 -3.77 -3.58
N LEU A 201 28.54 -4.56 -4.11
CA LEU A 201 27.62 -5.34 -3.28
C LEU A 201 28.34 -6.47 -2.52
N GLU A 202 29.27 -7.20 -3.17
CA GLU A 202 30.08 -8.23 -2.52
C GLU A 202 30.94 -7.64 -1.42
N GLU A 203 31.59 -6.51 -1.69
CA GLU A 203 32.41 -5.82 -0.70
C GLU A 203 31.57 -5.31 0.50
N ALA A 204 30.36 -4.80 0.25
CA ALA A 204 29.46 -4.33 1.31
C ALA A 204 28.87 -5.46 2.17
N LEU A 205 28.73 -6.67 1.60
CA LEU A 205 28.07 -7.82 2.22
C LEU A 205 29.06 -8.93 2.63
N LYS A 206 30.36 -8.67 2.55
CA LYS A 206 31.40 -9.63 2.94
C LYS A 206 31.38 -9.91 4.44
N ILE A 207 31.86 -11.10 4.80
CA ILE A 207 32.14 -11.43 6.19
C ILE A 207 33.42 -10.70 6.61
N GLU A 208 33.38 -10.04 7.77
CA GLU A 208 34.53 -9.37 8.36
C GLU A 208 35.01 -10.16 9.59
N GLU A 209 36.33 -10.30 9.73
CA GLU A 209 36.93 -11.11 10.79
C GLU A 209 36.57 -10.57 12.18
N GLY A 210 36.09 -11.45 13.06
CA GLY A 210 35.68 -11.13 14.42
C GLY A 210 34.41 -10.27 14.53
N GLN A 211 33.72 -10.00 13.43
CA GLN A 211 32.48 -9.21 13.43
C GLN A 211 31.24 -10.11 13.35
N ASP A 212 30.13 -9.63 13.91
CA ASP A 212 28.80 -10.22 13.79
C ASP A 212 27.85 -9.14 13.23
N TYR A 213 27.50 -9.28 11.96
CA TYR A 213 26.69 -8.32 11.22
C TYR A 213 25.38 -8.90 10.71
N VAL A 214 24.38 -8.03 10.62
CA VAL A 214 23.18 -8.24 9.82
C VAL A 214 22.96 -7.03 8.94
N THR A 215 22.78 -7.23 7.64
CA THR A 215 22.40 -6.16 6.71
C THR A 215 20.94 -6.31 6.27
N LEU A 216 20.16 -5.25 6.49
CA LEU A 216 18.83 -5.08 5.90
C LEU A 216 19.00 -4.55 4.48
N PHE A 217 18.43 -5.27 3.52
CA PHE A 217 18.65 -5.07 2.09
C PHE A 217 17.33 -4.77 1.39
N THR A 218 17.26 -3.66 0.63
CA THR A 218 16.07 -3.35 -0.16
C THR A 218 16.39 -2.53 -1.42
N CYS A 219 15.38 -2.34 -2.28
CA CYS A 219 15.49 -1.50 -3.46
C CYS A 219 15.28 0.00 -3.16
N THR A 220 15.95 0.86 -3.92
CA THR A 220 15.85 2.31 -3.78
C THR A 220 16.18 3.00 -5.11
N PRO A 221 15.82 4.28 -5.36
CA PRO A 221 14.82 5.09 -4.67
C PRO A 221 13.40 4.51 -4.76
N TYR A 222 12.50 4.98 -3.89
CA TYR A 222 11.13 4.49 -3.78
C TYR A 222 10.40 4.59 -5.13
N GLY A 223 9.83 3.47 -5.59
CA GLY A 223 9.10 3.38 -6.86
C GLY A 223 9.97 3.40 -8.13
N VAL A 224 11.31 3.52 -8.00
CA VAL A 224 12.27 3.48 -9.11
C VAL A 224 13.11 2.21 -9.07
N ASN A 225 13.56 1.79 -7.88
CA ASN A 225 14.25 0.53 -7.64
C ASN A 225 15.53 0.30 -8.48
N SER A 226 16.21 1.38 -8.89
CA SER A 226 17.42 1.33 -9.71
C SER A 226 18.69 0.99 -8.92
N HIS A 227 18.66 1.15 -7.60
CA HIS A 227 19.77 0.95 -6.67
C HIS A 227 19.34 0.04 -5.51
N ARG A 228 20.27 -0.22 -4.61
CA ARG A 228 20.08 -0.91 -3.34
C ARG A 228 20.38 0.01 -2.16
N LEU A 229 19.53 -0.08 -1.15
CA LEU A 229 19.73 0.51 0.17
C LEU A 229 20.14 -0.61 1.12
N LEU A 230 21.32 -0.48 1.71
CA LEU A 230 21.87 -1.42 2.68
C LEU A 230 21.98 -0.72 4.03
N VAL A 231 21.33 -1.27 5.05
CA VAL A 231 21.42 -0.80 6.44
C VAL A 231 22.05 -1.94 7.25
N ARG A 232 23.33 -1.78 7.62
CA ARG A 232 24.07 -2.76 8.40
C ARG A 232 23.97 -2.45 9.88
N GLY A 233 23.76 -3.49 10.68
CA GLY A 233 23.86 -3.45 12.13
C GLY A 233 24.89 -4.45 12.63
N HIS A 234 25.55 -4.09 13.73
CA HIS A 234 26.49 -4.94 14.44
C HIS A 234 25.85 -5.48 15.72
N ARG A 235 26.23 -6.69 16.11
CA ARG A 235 25.70 -7.34 17.31
C ARG A 235 25.99 -6.51 18.56
N VAL A 236 24.97 -6.34 19.38
CA VAL A 236 25.07 -5.74 20.72
C VAL A 236 24.39 -6.65 21.75
N PRO A 237 24.72 -6.54 23.05
CA PRO A 237 23.96 -7.20 24.10
C PRO A 237 22.48 -6.83 24.04
N TYR A 238 21.61 -7.80 24.32
CA TYR A 238 20.19 -7.56 24.45
C TYR A 238 19.83 -7.26 25.91
N ASP A 239 19.32 -6.06 26.15
CA ASP A 239 19.06 -5.54 27.50
C ASP A 239 17.56 -5.59 27.90
N GLY A 240 16.74 -6.37 27.18
CA GLY A 240 15.29 -6.46 27.44
C GLY A 240 14.48 -5.26 26.93
N GLU A 241 15.02 -4.50 25.98
CA GLU A 241 14.44 -3.22 25.49
C GLU A 241 13.11 -3.36 24.75
N LEU A 242 12.68 -4.58 24.43
CA LEU A 242 11.39 -4.85 23.78
C LEU A 242 10.22 -5.00 24.74
N GLU A 243 10.48 -4.98 26.06
CA GLU A 243 9.45 -4.89 27.09
C GLU A 243 8.74 -3.52 26.99
N SER A 244 7.65 -3.47 26.22
CA SER A 244 6.99 -2.20 25.86
C SER A 244 6.53 -1.41 27.08
N THR A 245 6.69 -0.09 27.02
CA THR A 245 6.12 0.79 28.04
C THR A 245 4.63 1.03 27.78
N PRO A 246 3.78 1.24 28.81
CA PRO A 246 2.33 1.48 28.65
C PRO A 246 1.95 2.67 27.76
N VAL A 247 2.89 3.59 27.49
CA VAL A 247 2.67 4.78 26.67
C VAL A 247 2.80 4.47 25.17
N GLU A 248 3.73 3.60 24.78
CA GLU A 248 3.93 3.19 23.38
C GLU A 248 2.76 2.35 22.88
N SER A 249 2.22 1.47 23.71
CA SER A 249 1.01 0.69 23.40
C SER A 249 -0.22 1.58 23.19
N MET A 250 -0.35 2.68 23.95
CA MET A 250 -1.43 3.66 23.78
C MET A 250 -1.34 4.42 22.46
N VAL A 251 -0.14 4.85 22.04
CA VAL A 251 0.07 5.53 20.74
C VAL A 251 -0.18 4.58 19.57
N GLN A 252 0.26 3.31 19.68
CA GLN A 252 -0.03 2.28 18.68
C GLN A 252 -1.55 2.02 18.55
N ALA A 253 -2.27 1.99 19.68
CA ALA A 253 -3.73 1.86 19.68
C ALA A 253 -4.42 3.03 18.96
N ILE A 254 -3.97 4.28 19.19
CA ILE A 254 -4.55 5.48 18.56
C ILE A 254 -4.34 5.48 17.03
N GLN A 255 -3.19 5.03 16.54
CA GLN A 255 -2.94 4.97 15.10
C GLN A 255 -3.71 3.84 14.39
N ASN A 256 -4.08 2.76 15.09
CA ASN A 256 -5.02 1.77 14.55
C ASN A 256 -6.43 2.33 14.30
N TYR A 257 -6.79 3.50 14.86
CA TYR A 257 -8.08 4.16 14.62
C TYR A 257 -8.16 5.00 13.34
N TYR A 258 -7.09 5.16 12.55
CA TYR A 258 -7.16 5.84 11.24
C TYR A 258 -8.19 5.19 10.30
N MET A 259 -8.32 3.87 10.33
CA MET A 259 -9.36 3.16 9.59
C MET A 259 -10.76 3.38 10.14
N LEU A 260 -10.91 3.57 11.45
CA LEU A 260 -12.19 4.01 12.02
C LEU A 260 -12.55 5.38 11.46
N TYR A 261 -11.63 6.35 11.44
CA TYR A 261 -11.89 7.68 10.88
C TYR A 261 -12.20 7.65 9.38
N LEU A 262 -11.54 6.78 8.62
CA LEU A 262 -11.82 6.56 7.20
C LEU A 262 -13.21 5.96 6.97
N LEU A 263 -13.60 4.95 7.76
CA LEU A 263 -14.94 4.36 7.72
C LEU A 263 -16.02 5.33 8.20
N LEU A 264 -15.74 6.15 9.22
CA LEU A 264 -16.64 7.17 9.74
C LEU A 264 -16.84 8.30 8.71
N GLY A 265 -15.76 8.74 8.06
CA GLY A 265 -15.80 9.68 6.93
C GLY A 265 -16.62 9.13 5.75
N LEU A 266 -16.46 7.85 5.42
CA LEU A 266 -17.26 7.21 4.38
C LEU A 266 -18.73 7.07 4.79
N GLY A 267 -19.01 6.74 6.05
CA GLY A 267 -20.36 6.72 6.60
C GLY A 267 -21.06 8.07 6.52
N VAL A 268 -20.37 9.15 6.90
CA VAL A 268 -20.89 10.53 6.83
C VAL A 268 -21.16 10.95 5.39
N THR A 269 -20.25 10.64 4.46
CA THR A 269 -20.45 10.99 3.03
C THR A 269 -21.61 10.23 2.40
N VAL A 270 -21.77 8.93 2.70
CA VAL A 270 -22.94 8.15 2.26
C VAL A 270 -24.23 8.73 2.85
N LEU A 271 -24.24 9.11 4.13
CA LEU A 271 -25.40 9.69 4.80
C LEU A 271 -25.76 11.07 4.22
N ALA A 272 -24.75 11.89 3.86
CA ALA A 272 -24.94 13.14 3.15
C ALA A 272 -25.57 12.93 1.75
N ILE A 273 -25.07 11.95 0.97
CA ILE A 273 -25.64 11.62 -0.34
C ILE A 273 -27.09 11.13 -0.23
N LEU A 274 -27.40 10.30 0.77
CA LEU A 274 -28.76 9.80 1.02
C LEU A 274 -29.72 10.92 1.43
N THR A 275 -29.28 11.86 2.28
CA THR A 275 -30.09 13.01 2.71
C THR A 275 -30.33 13.99 1.57
N LEU A 276 -29.30 14.35 0.80
CA LEU A 276 -29.44 15.15 -0.43
C LEU A 276 -30.38 14.48 -1.44
N GLY A 277 -30.23 13.16 -1.65
CA GLY A 277 -31.11 12.39 -2.53
C GLY A 277 -32.59 12.38 -2.08
N ARG A 278 -32.86 12.32 -0.77
CA ARG A 278 -34.22 12.45 -0.22
C ARG A 278 -34.79 13.86 -0.41
N ILE A 279 -33.99 14.90 -0.19
CA ILE A 279 -34.40 16.29 -0.38
C ILE A 279 -34.72 16.58 -1.85
N MET A 280 -33.87 16.11 -2.78
CA MET A 280 -34.10 16.26 -4.22
C MET A 280 -35.37 15.52 -4.68
N LYS A 281 -35.60 14.29 -4.21
CA LYS A 281 -36.86 13.55 -4.49
C LYS A 281 -38.09 14.28 -3.93
N LYS A 282 -37.98 14.91 -2.76
CA LYS A 282 -39.06 15.71 -2.17
C LYS A 282 -39.35 16.96 -3.01
N LYS A 283 -38.31 17.66 -3.48
CA LYS A 283 -38.45 18.81 -4.39
C LYS A 283 -39.06 18.43 -5.75
N GLU A 284 -38.67 17.30 -6.34
CA GLU A 284 -39.28 16.79 -7.58
C GLU A 284 -40.77 16.43 -7.38
N LYS A 285 -41.14 15.84 -6.25
CA LYS A 285 -42.56 15.57 -5.92
C LYS A 285 -43.38 16.84 -5.73
N LEU A 286 -42.80 17.86 -5.09
CA LEU A 286 -43.46 19.16 -4.88
C LEU A 286 -43.64 19.91 -6.20
N ALA A 287 -42.60 19.99 -7.03
CA ALA A 287 -42.67 20.62 -8.35
C ALA A 287 -43.67 19.92 -9.28
N GLY A 288 -43.70 18.57 -9.29
CA GLY A 288 -44.69 17.82 -10.08
C GLY A 288 -46.11 17.88 -9.51
N ALA A 289 -46.29 18.21 -8.23
CA ALA A 289 -47.60 18.45 -7.64
C ALA A 289 -48.12 19.87 -7.97
N GLU A 290 -47.23 20.87 -8.00
CA GLU A 290 -47.54 22.23 -8.44
C GLU A 290 -47.91 22.25 -9.93
N GLU A 291 -47.14 21.57 -10.79
CA GLU A 291 -47.43 21.47 -12.23
C GLU A 291 -48.76 20.77 -12.52
N LYS A 292 -49.10 19.71 -11.78
CA LYS A 292 -50.43 19.07 -11.86
C LYS A 292 -51.55 19.99 -11.39
N ALA A 293 -51.36 20.71 -10.28
CA ALA A 293 -52.35 21.64 -9.76
C ALA A 293 -52.56 22.87 -10.68
N GLU A 294 -51.57 23.23 -11.50
CA GLU A 294 -51.67 24.26 -12.52
C GLU A 294 -52.35 23.74 -13.80
N THR A 295 -52.08 22.49 -14.19
CA THR A 295 -52.73 21.82 -15.33
C THR A 295 -54.22 21.56 -15.07
N ASP A 296 -54.58 21.11 -13.87
CA ASP A 296 -55.99 20.89 -13.48
C ASP A 296 -56.76 22.22 -13.44
N ARG A 297 -56.13 23.33 -13.01
CA ARG A 297 -56.72 24.68 -13.02
C ARG A 297 -57.00 25.19 -14.44
N ASN A 298 -56.07 25.02 -15.39
CA ASN A 298 -56.29 25.39 -16.79
C ASN A 298 -57.34 24.50 -17.50
N SER A 299 -57.55 23.26 -17.04
CA SER A 299 -58.58 22.38 -17.59
C SER A 299 -60.01 22.74 -17.14
N ASP A 300 -60.15 23.39 -15.99
CA ASP A 300 -61.44 23.84 -15.45
C ASP A 300 -61.87 25.19 -16.05
N GLU A 301 -60.92 26.08 -16.38
CA GLU A 301 -61.18 27.32 -17.13
C GLU A 301 -61.65 27.05 -18.57
N GLY A 302 -61.09 26.03 -19.26
CA GLY A 302 -61.53 25.64 -20.60
C GLY A 302 -62.94 25.06 -20.67
N ARG A 303 -63.51 24.63 -19.53
CA ARG A 303 -64.86 24.07 -19.43
C ARG A 303 -65.92 25.12 -19.15
N GLN A 304 -65.54 26.31 -18.67
CA GLN A 304 -66.45 27.43 -18.40
C GLN A 304 -66.72 28.31 -19.63
N THR A 305 -65.96 28.16 -20.72
CA THR A 305 -66.16 28.93 -21.96
C THR A 305 -67.15 28.33 -22.96
N GLU A 306 -67.68 27.12 -22.73
CA GLU A 306 -68.62 26.46 -23.66
C GLU A 306 -70.12 26.68 -23.35
N THR A 307 -70.48 27.43 -22.32
CA THR A 307 -71.90 27.69 -21.96
C THR A 307 -72.23 29.17 -21.87
N ALA A 308 -72.19 29.90 -22.98
CA ALA A 308 -72.97 31.14 -23.13
C ALA A 308 -73.12 31.56 -24.61
N GLY A 309 -74.35 31.48 -25.11
CA GLY A 309 -74.92 32.53 -25.96
C GLY A 309 -74.83 32.37 -27.48
N ASP A 310 -75.92 31.85 -28.06
CA ASP A 310 -76.30 31.95 -29.47
C ASP A 310 -76.82 33.38 -29.81
N GLY A 311 -76.58 33.88 -31.03
CA GLY A 311 -77.18 35.15 -31.52
C GLY A 311 -76.37 35.98 -32.53
N LYS A 312 -76.47 35.64 -33.83
CA LYS A 312 -76.10 36.43 -35.05
C LYS A 312 -76.96 37.72 -35.19
N PRO A 313 -76.86 38.62 -36.22
CA PRO A 313 -75.88 38.78 -37.33
C PRO A 313 -75.49 40.23 -37.75
N LYS A 314 -74.43 40.42 -38.56
CA LYS A 314 -74.44 40.94 -39.96
C LYS A 314 -73.07 41.49 -40.43
N GLU A 315 -72.86 41.31 -41.74
CA GLU A 315 -71.71 41.66 -42.58
C GLU A 315 -71.33 43.15 -42.59
N THR A 316 -70.06 43.46 -42.87
CA THR A 316 -69.66 44.19 -44.10
C THR A 316 -68.14 44.17 -44.31
N ASP A 317 -67.82 44.43 -45.57
CA ASP A 317 -66.61 44.18 -46.36
C ASP A 317 -65.45 45.15 -46.09
N GLU A 318 -64.33 44.88 -46.77
CA GLU A 318 -63.16 45.73 -47.10
C GLU A 318 -61.84 45.55 -46.32
N SER A 319 -60.92 44.85 -47.00
CA SER A 319 -59.44 45.01 -47.00
C SER A 319 -59.04 46.29 -47.78
N PRO A 320 -57.77 46.73 -47.97
CA PRO A 320 -56.46 46.23 -47.49
C PRO A 320 -55.48 47.35 -47.00
N ARG A 321 -54.27 46.95 -46.55
CA ARG A 321 -52.92 47.54 -46.86
C ARG A 321 -51.89 46.97 -45.89
N GLU A 322 -50.98 46.09 -46.30
CA GLU A 322 -49.75 46.32 -47.08
C GLU A 322 -48.71 47.23 -46.39
N ASN A 323 -47.66 46.61 -45.81
CA ASN A 323 -46.25 46.96 -46.01
C ASN A 323 -45.39 45.83 -45.36
N LYS A 324 -44.83 44.84 -46.06
CA LYS A 324 -43.70 44.81 -47.02
C LYS A 324 -42.36 45.34 -46.49
N ARG A 325 -41.37 44.43 -46.60
CA ARG A 325 -39.91 44.55 -46.70
C ARG A 325 -39.14 44.51 -45.37
N GLU A 326 -38.52 43.39 -44.96
CA GLU A 326 -37.43 42.56 -45.54
C GLU A 326 -36.01 43.18 -45.51
N PRO A 327 -34.96 42.33 -45.38
CA PRO A 327 -33.72 42.58 -44.64
C PRO A 327 -32.48 42.70 -45.55
N GLU A 328 -31.28 42.90 -44.98
CA GLU A 328 -29.96 42.44 -45.48
C GLU A 328 -28.86 42.85 -44.47
N LYS A 329 -27.98 41.95 -43.99
CA LYS A 329 -26.65 41.53 -44.53
C LYS A 329 -25.71 42.74 -44.75
N GLU A 330 -24.47 42.79 -44.28
CA GLU A 330 -23.28 41.96 -44.54
C GLU A 330 -22.15 42.47 -43.58
N SER A 331 -21.22 41.63 -43.09
CA SER A 331 -19.82 41.46 -43.58
C SER A 331 -19.04 42.79 -43.71
N GLU A 332 -17.80 43.01 -43.25
CA GLU A 332 -16.59 42.22 -43.33
C GLU A 332 -15.41 42.93 -42.57
N LYS A 333 -14.41 42.12 -42.15
CA LYS A 333 -12.94 42.32 -42.23
C LYS A 333 -12.08 43.27 -41.34
N LYS A 334 -10.99 42.61 -40.91
CA LYS A 334 -9.53 42.98 -40.92
C LYS A 334 -9.01 43.88 -39.81
N SER A 335 -8.16 43.39 -38.90
CA SER A 335 -6.69 43.10 -39.01
C SER A 335 -6.01 43.99 -37.95
N LYS A 336 -4.98 43.62 -37.19
CA LYS A 336 -3.61 43.26 -37.60
C LYS A 336 -2.77 43.06 -36.30
N GLU A 337 -1.80 42.14 -36.37
CA GLU A 337 -0.42 42.20 -35.82
C GLU A 337 -0.20 42.44 -34.30
N ARG A 338 0.76 41.81 -33.59
CA ARG A 338 2.10 41.37 -34.00
C ARG A 338 2.72 40.42 -32.96
N LYS A 339 3.56 39.50 -33.47
CA LYS A 339 4.47 38.58 -32.79
C LYS A 339 5.65 39.29 -32.10
N THR A 340 6.21 38.63 -31.06
CA THR A 340 7.64 38.27 -30.85
C THR A 340 7.70 37.42 -29.56
N ARG A 341 7.97 36.11 -29.53
CA ARG A 341 9.12 35.28 -29.95
C ARG A 341 10.40 35.56 -29.13
N LYS A 342 10.78 34.64 -28.23
CA LYS A 342 12.05 33.89 -28.29
C LYS A 342 12.14 32.80 -27.22
N ARG A 343 12.61 31.64 -27.67
CA ARG A 343 13.05 30.45 -26.91
C ARG A 343 14.56 30.53 -26.64
N GLU A 344 14.96 29.88 -25.54
CA GLU A 344 16.13 28.98 -25.36
C GLU A 344 17.55 29.53 -25.54
N PRO A 345 18.58 28.83 -25.02
CA PRO A 345 18.62 27.47 -24.43
C PRO A 345 18.75 27.39 -22.91
#